data_AF-A0A1X4NR22-F1
#
_entry.id   AF-A0A1X4NR22-F1
#
_cell.length_a   1.000
_cell.length_b   1.000
_cell.length_c   1.000
_cell.angle_alpha   90.00
_cell.angle_beta   90.00
_cell.angle_gamma   90.00
#
_symmetry.space_group_name_H-M   'P 1'
#
loop_
_entity.id
_entity.type
_entity.pdbx_description
1 polymer ?
#
loop_
_entity_poly.entity_id
_entity_poly.type
_entity_poly.pdbx_seq_one_letter_code
_entity_poly.pdbx_strand_id
1 'polypeptide(L)'
;MGNNPMVLLFGLSALMWLGAQNWRRRRLKRAVRDLPTLMQRMLGPEPAFEPPADPPDGLQGFTRLHDRTRRVEWVIRGAALLWLAYVVFLLLKGTFQ
;
A
#
# COMPACT_ATOMS: atom_id res chain seq x y z
N MET A 1 -7.16 16.98 -27.34
CA MET A 1 -6.42 16.14 -26.38
C MET A 1 -7.31 14.96 -26.05
N GLY A 2 -7.27 13.95 -26.93
CA GLY A 2 -8.26 12.88 -26.97
C GLY A 2 -8.11 11.89 -25.81
N ASN A 3 -9.25 11.35 -25.37
CA ASN A 3 -9.37 10.18 -24.49
C ASN A 3 -8.48 9.04 -25.01
N ASN A 4 -7.20 9.03 -24.66
CA ASN A 4 -6.35 7.90 -24.94
C ASN A 4 -6.60 6.89 -23.81
N PRO A 5 -7.34 5.79 -24.05
CA PRO A 5 -7.73 4.85 -23.00
C PRO A 5 -6.52 4.26 -22.26
N MET A 6 -5.35 4.24 -22.91
CA MET A 6 -4.05 3.95 -22.31
C MET A 6 -3.75 4.84 -21.08
N VAL A 7 -4.00 6.14 -21.16
CA VAL A 7 -3.74 7.09 -20.06
C VAL A 7 -4.68 6.83 -18.89
N LEU A 8 -5.92 6.43 -19.14
CA LEU A 8 -6.88 6.03 -18.09
C LEU A 8 -6.47 4.71 -17.43
N LEU A 9 -6.00 3.73 -18.21
CA LEU A 9 -5.55 2.43 -17.70
C LEU A 9 -4.26 2.54 -16.87
N PHE A 10 -3.28 3.30 -17.38
CA PHE A 10 -2.06 3.62 -16.65
C PHE A 10 -2.34 4.49 -15.42
N GLY A 11 -3.19 5.51 -15.58
CA GLY A 11 -3.66 6.38 -14.52
C GLY A 11 -4.31 5.59 -13.38
N LEU A 12 -5.17 4.61 -13.69
CA LEU A 12 -5.81 3.76 -12.67
C LEU A 12 -4.77 2.91 -11.92
N SER A 13 -3.79 2.34 -12.62
CA SER A 13 -2.73 1.56 -11.94
C SER A 13 -1.88 2.45 -11.03
N ALA A 14 -1.50 3.65 -11.49
CA ALA A 14 -0.73 4.61 -10.72
C ALA A 14 -1.53 5.12 -9.52
N LEU A 15 -2.84 5.34 -9.69
CA LEU A 15 -3.75 5.77 -8.62
C LEU A 15 -3.94 4.66 -7.58
N MET A 16 -4.06 3.39 -8.00
CA MET A 16 -4.08 2.25 -7.09
C MET A 16 -2.79 2.16 -6.27
N TRP A 17 -1.64 2.31 -6.93
CA TRP A 17 -0.34 2.24 -6.27
C TRP A 17 -0.14 3.40 -5.28
N LEU A 18 -0.34 4.64 -5.73
CA LEU A 18 -0.19 5.85 -4.92
C LEU A 18 -1.24 5.90 -3.81
N GLY A 19 -2.48 5.53 -4.10
CA GLY A 19 -3.58 5.47 -3.14
C GLY A 19 -3.30 4.48 -2.02
N ALA A 20 -2.82 3.29 -2.36
CA ALA A 20 -2.41 2.27 -1.40
C ALA A 20 -1.26 2.74 -0.50
N GLN A 21 -0.23 3.33 -1.11
CA GLN A 21 0.94 3.82 -0.39
C GLN A 21 0.58 4.99 0.56
N ASN A 22 -0.22 5.95 0.09
CA ASN A 22 -0.70 7.06 0.90
C ASN A 22 -1.64 6.59 2.02
N TRP A 23 -2.48 5.60 1.76
CA TRP A 23 -3.36 5.03 2.77
C TRP A 23 -2.57 4.31 3.86
N ARG A 24 -1.59 3.47 3.48
CA ARG A 24 -0.67 2.80 4.43
C ARG A 24 0.07 3.84 5.28
N ARG A 25 0.65 4.87 4.66
CA ARG A 25 1.36 5.95 5.37
C ARG A 25 0.46 6.68 6.36
N ARG A 26 -0.75 7.07 5.95
CA ARG A 26 -1.70 7.77 6.85
C ARG A 26 -2.16 6.89 8.00
N ARG A 27 -2.40 5.60 7.75
CA ARG A 27 -2.87 4.66 8.78
C ARG A 27 -1.79 4.36 9.80
N LEU A 28 -0.55 4.11 9.36
CA LEU A 28 0.60 3.94 10.23
C LEU A 28 0.88 5.21 11.04
N LYS A 29 0.91 6.39 10.40
CA LYS A 29 1.15 7.66 11.09
C LYS A 29 0.12 7.95 12.19
N ARG A 30 -1.16 7.63 11.99
CA ARG A 30 -2.18 7.76 13.05
C ARG A 30 -1.92 6.77 14.19
N ALA A 31 -1.70 5.50 13.87
CA ALA A 31 -1.44 4.48 14.88
C ALA A 31 -0.16 4.76 15.70
N VAL A 32 0.87 5.35 15.10
CA VAL A 32 2.07 5.81 15.80
C VAL A 32 1.77 7.00 16.70
N ARG A 33 0.97 7.96 16.24
CA ARG A 33 0.56 9.11 17.05
C ARG A 33 -0.22 8.71 18.30
N ASP A 34 -1.00 7.63 18.21
CA ASP A 34 -1.79 7.10 19.33
C ASP A 34 -0.92 6.31 20.33
N LEU A 35 0.34 5.99 20.00
CA LEU A 35 1.26 5.31 20.91
C LEU A 35 1.96 6.28 21.87
N PRO A 36 2.31 5.85 23.11
CA PRO A 36 3.15 6.60 24.02
C PRO A 36 4.53 6.93 23.41
N THR A 37 5.10 8.09 23.72
CA THR A 37 6.37 8.58 23.17
C THR A 37 7.54 7.60 23.35
N LEU A 38 7.54 6.81 24.44
CA LEU A 38 8.54 5.76 24.67
C LEU A 38 8.43 4.61 23.66
N MET A 39 7.20 4.22 23.30
CA MET A 39 6.95 3.18 22.30
C MET A 39 7.22 3.67 20.87
N GLN A 40 6.98 4.96 20.59
CA GLN A 40 7.34 5.56 19.30
C GLN A 40 8.85 5.50 19.03
N ARG A 41 9.68 5.66 20.06
CA ARG A 41 11.15 5.57 19.96
C ARG A 41 11.67 4.16 19.70
N MET A 42 10.86 3.14 19.97
CA MET A 42 11.21 1.73 19.68
C MET A 42 10.92 1.34 18.23
N LEU A 43 10.19 2.18 17.48
CA LEU A 43 9.89 1.92 16.08
C LEU A 43 11.06 2.34 15.17
N GLY A 44 11.26 1.58 14.09
CA GLY A 44 12.21 1.94 13.03
C GLY A 44 11.87 3.26 12.30
N PRO A 45 12.73 3.70 11.37
CA PRO A 45 12.56 4.99 10.69
C PRO A 45 11.25 5.09 9.90
N GLU A 46 10.73 6.33 9.79
CA GLU A 46 9.67 6.63 8.82
C GLU A 46 10.13 6.27 7.41
N PRO A 47 9.27 5.74 6.52
CA PRO A 47 7.82 5.53 6.64
C PRO A 47 7.42 4.09 7.02
N ALA A 48 8.38 3.19 7.23
CA ALA A 48 8.11 1.78 7.44
C ALA A 48 7.65 1.51 8.88
N PHE A 49 8.14 2.26 9.88
CA PHE A 49 7.83 2.05 11.30
C PHE A 49 7.89 0.57 11.67
N GLU A 50 9.04 -0.05 11.39
CA GLU A 50 9.23 -1.47 11.65
C GLU A 50 9.11 -1.74 13.15
N PRO A 51 8.23 -2.68 13.56
CA PRO A 51 8.11 -3.04 14.96
C PRO A 51 9.34 -3.84 15.42
N PRO A 52 9.73 -3.72 16.70
CA PRO A 52 10.79 -4.55 17.27
C PRO A 52 10.40 -6.04 17.24
N ALA A 53 11.41 -6.92 17.14
CA ALA A 53 11.20 -8.37 17.03
C ALA A 53 10.44 -8.96 18.24
N ASP A 54 10.70 -8.43 19.45
CA ASP A 54 9.91 -8.69 20.67
C ASP A 54 9.15 -7.43 21.08
N PRO A 55 7.88 -7.28 20.64
CA PRO A 55 7.08 -6.12 20.99
C PRO A 55 6.55 -6.22 22.43
N PRO A 56 6.71 -5.16 23.26
CA PRO A 56 6.06 -5.11 24.57
C PRO A 56 4.53 -5.08 24.44
N ASP A 57 3.79 -5.45 25.49
CA ASP A 57 2.34 -5.67 25.44
C ASP A 57 1.53 -4.50 24.86
N GLY A 58 1.88 -3.25 25.18
CA GLY A 58 1.20 -2.09 24.63
C GLY A 58 1.46 -1.83 23.13
N LEU A 59 2.43 -2.54 22.53
CA LEU A 59 2.81 -2.45 21.12
C LEU A 59 2.21 -3.60 20.28
N GLN A 60 1.67 -4.64 20.91
CA GLN A 60 1.02 -5.76 20.22
C GLN A 60 -0.16 -5.33 19.33
N GLY A 61 -0.91 -4.31 19.75
CA GLY A 61 -1.99 -3.74 18.94
C GLY A 61 -1.46 -3.11 17.64
N PHE A 62 -0.31 -2.44 17.71
CA PHE A 62 0.35 -1.83 16.56
C PHE A 62 0.98 -2.87 15.64
N THR A 63 1.63 -3.91 16.17
CA THR A 63 2.22 -4.98 15.34
C THR A 63 1.17 -5.72 14.52
N ARG A 64 0.03 -6.06 15.12
CA ARG A 64 -1.12 -6.66 14.40
C ARG A 64 -1.63 -5.75 13.28
N LEU A 65 -1.69 -4.44 13.52
CA LEU A 65 -2.08 -3.47 12.50
C LEU A 65 -1.02 -3.41 11.38
N HIS A 66 0.26 -3.38 11.73
CA HIS A 66 1.37 -3.36 10.79
C HIS A 66 1.33 -4.58 9.86
N ASP A 67 1.18 -5.79 10.41
CA ASP A 67 1.08 -7.04 9.63
C ASP A 67 -0.15 -7.07 8.72
N ARG A 68 -1.31 -6.63 9.23
CA ARG A 68 -2.53 -6.53 8.43
C ARG A 68 -2.32 -5.58 7.24
N THR A 69 -1.64 -4.46 7.47
CA THR A 69 -1.36 -3.47 6.42
C THR A 69 -0.35 -4.01 5.40
N ARG A 70 0.62 -4.82 5.83
CA ARG A 70 1.56 -5.53 4.95
C ARG A 70 0.85 -6.55 4.06
N ARG A 71 -0.14 -7.29 4.58
CA ARG A 71 -0.99 -8.17 3.76
C ARG A 71 -1.79 -7.39 2.72
N VAL A 72 -2.36 -6.25 3.10
CA VAL A 72 -3.10 -5.39 2.15
C VAL A 72 -2.19 -4.89 1.03
N GLU A 73 -0.96 -4.50 1.32
CA GLU A 73 0.02 -4.14 0.29
C GLU A 73 0.30 -5.29 -0.68
N TRP A 74 0.45 -6.51 -0.17
CA TRP A 74 0.58 -7.71 -0.99
C TRP A 74 -0.63 -7.94 -1.89
N VAL A 75 -1.85 -7.80 -1.35
CA VAL A 75 -3.09 -7.91 -2.12
C VAL A 75 -3.15 -6.85 -3.21
N ILE A 76 -2.77 -5.61 -2.88
CA ILE A 76 -2.76 -4.51 -3.85
C ILE A 76 -1.71 -4.73 -4.94
N ARG A 77 -0.52 -5.24 -4.59
CA ARG A 77 0.48 -5.67 -5.57
C ARG A 77 -0.05 -6.77 -6.48
N GLY A 78 -0.74 -7.76 -5.92
CA GLY A 78 -1.40 -8.81 -6.70
C GLY A 78 -2.47 -8.24 -7.63
N ALA A 79 -3.31 -7.33 -7.14
CA ALA A 79 -4.33 -6.66 -7.94
C ALA A 79 -3.71 -5.78 -9.03
N ALA A 80 -2.61 -5.09 -8.75
CA ALA A 80 -1.88 -4.30 -9.74
C ALA A 80 -1.26 -5.18 -10.82
N LEU A 81 -0.67 -6.33 -10.47
CA LEU A 81 -0.17 -7.31 -11.44
C LEU A 81 -1.30 -7.89 -12.29
N LEU A 82 -2.42 -8.24 -11.68
CA LEU A 82 -3.59 -8.78 -12.37
C LEU A 82 -4.20 -7.74 -13.32
N TRP A 83 -4.24 -6.47 -12.91
CA TRP A 83 -4.63 -5.35 -13.76
C TRP A 83 -3.66 -5.18 -14.94
N LEU A 84 -2.35 -5.25 -14.70
CA LEU A 84 -1.34 -5.15 -15.75
C LEU A 84 -1.48 -6.29 -16.76
N ALA A 85 -1.72 -7.52 -16.30
CA ALA A 85 -2.02 -8.66 -17.17
C ALA A 85 -3.29 -8.44 -18.00
N TYR A 86 -4.33 -7.84 -17.40
CA TYR A 86 -5.56 -7.49 -18.12
C TYR A 86 -5.34 -6.41 -19.20
N VAL A 87 -4.53 -5.39 -18.92
CA VAL A 87 -4.16 -4.37 -19.92
C VAL A 87 -3.35 -4.98 -21.06
N VAL A 88 -2.39 -5.86 -20.76
CA VAL A 88 -1.62 -6.60 -21.79
C VAL A 88 -2.54 -7.49 -22.63
N PHE A 89 -3.52 -8.14 -22.01
CA PHE A 89 -4.52 -8.94 -22.72
C PHE A 89 -5.39 -8.08 -23.65
N LEU A 90 -5.84 -6.90 -23.22
CA LEU A 90 -6.60 -5.97 -24.06
C LEU A 90 -5.80 -5.46 -25.26
N LEU A 91 -4.49 -5.24 -25.07
CA LEU A 91 -3.54 -4.90 -26.12
C LEU A 91 -3.38 -6.04 -27.14
N LEU A 92 -3.17 -7.27 -26.67
CA LEU A 92 -3.00 -8.46 -27.53
C LEU A 92 -4.27 -8.82 -28.31
N LYS A 93 -5.45 -8.58 -27.72
CA LYS A 93 -6.75 -8.82 -28.38
C LYS A 93 -7.01 -7.82 -29.53
N GLY A 94 -6.17 -6.79 -29.71
CA GLY A 94 -6.36 -5.80 -30.77
C GLY A 94 -7.55 -4.87 -30.53
N THR A 95 -8.08 -4.82 -29.30
CA THR A 95 -9.28 -4.05 -28.91
C THR A 95 -9.13 -2.52 -29.03
N PHE A 96 -7.97 -2.04 -29.48
CA PHE A 96 -7.67 -0.64 -29.74
C PHE A 96 -7.57 -0.30 -31.25
N GLN A 97 -8.00 -1.20 -32.15
CA GLN A 97 -8.35 -0.86 -33.54
C GLN A 97 -9.75 -0.24 -33.60
#